data_AF-A0A8J3D4X4-F1
#
_entry.id   AF-A0A8J3D4X4-F1
#
_cell.length_a   1.000
_cell.length_b   1.000
_cell.length_c   1.000
_cell.angle_alpha   90.00
_cell.angle_beta   90.00
_cell.angle_gamma   90.00
#
_symmetry.space_group_name_H-M   'P 1'
#
loop_
_entity.id
_entity.type
_entity.pdbx_description
1 polymer ?
#
loop_
_entity_poly.entity_id
_entity_poly.type
_entity_poly.pdbx_seq_one_letter_code
_entity_poly.pdbx_strand_id
1 'polypeptide(L)'
;MKLKTGCDQEYKNRHDEIWPEVLSLIEYSGVMEYYIFLDEETHHLFAFQKRKNGSIAHNPTTDPIMQRWWDHMADIMEVNPDNSPVVVPCQEMFKL
;
A
#
# COMPACT_ATOMS: atom_id res chain seq x y z
N MET A 1 -3.55 3.74 6.40
CA MET A 1 -3.24 2.41 6.98
C MET A 1 -2.56 2.64 8.32
N LYS A 2 -2.24 1.59 9.08
CA LYS A 2 -1.55 1.71 10.36
C LYS A 2 -0.52 0.61 10.56
N LEU A 3 0.64 0.99 11.07
CA LEU A 3 1.76 0.13 11.37
C LEU A 3 1.72 -0.32 12.84
N LYS A 4 2.19 -1.53 13.13
CA LYS A 4 2.42 -1.96 14.52
C LYS A 4 3.64 -1.22 15.08
N THR A 5 3.63 -0.98 16.38
CA THR A 5 4.71 -0.25 17.07
C THR A 5 6.06 -0.94 16.91
N GLY A 6 7.08 -0.17 16.52
CA GLY A 6 8.46 -0.66 16.35
C GLY A 6 8.72 -1.43 15.05
N CYS A 7 7.79 -1.43 14.09
CA CYS A 7 7.95 -2.11 12.80
C CYS A 7 8.33 -1.16 11.64
N ASP A 8 8.66 0.09 11.93
CA ASP A 8 9.03 1.14 10.96
C ASP A 8 10.21 0.75 10.08
N GLN A 9 11.30 0.28 10.68
CA GLN A 9 12.49 -0.12 9.94
C GLN A 9 12.22 -1.35 9.07
N GLU A 10 11.47 -2.33 9.59
CA GLU A 10 11.10 -3.53 8.84
C GLU A 10 10.17 -3.21 7.68
N TYR A 11 9.19 -2.33 7.90
CA TYR A 11 8.31 -1.83 6.84
C TYR A 11 9.10 -1.20 5.71
N LYS A 12 10.09 -0.35 6.06
CA LYS A 12 10.97 0.28 5.08
C LYS A 12 11.79 -0.76 4.32
N ASN A 13 12.43 -1.71 5.03
CA ASN A 13 13.25 -2.76 4.40
C ASN A 13 12.44 -3.57 3.39
N ARG A 14 11.21 -3.99 3.75
CA ARG A 14 10.33 -4.73 2.84
C ARG A 14 9.95 -3.91 1.62
N HIS A 15 9.73 -2.60 1.76
CA HIS A 15 9.44 -1.73 0.62
C HIS A 15 10.67 -1.42 -0.25
N ASP A 16 11.86 -1.34 0.35
CA ASP A 16 13.13 -1.21 -0.39
C ASP A 16 13.39 -2.48 -1.24
N GLU A 17 12.98 -3.65 -0.73
CA GLU A 17 13.11 -4.96 -1.36
C GLU A 17 11.79 -5.47 -1.98
N ILE A 18 10.88 -4.56 -2.32
CA ILE A 18 9.57 -4.91 -2.85
C ILE A 18 9.69 -5.81 -4.09
N TRP A 19 8.86 -6.84 -4.16
CA TRP A 19 8.95 -7.85 -5.21
C TRP A 19 8.68 -7.23 -6.60
N PRO A 20 9.51 -7.50 -7.62
CA PRO A 20 9.33 -6.93 -8.96
C PRO A 20 7.95 -7.18 -9.57
N GLU A 21 7.34 -8.33 -9.28
CA GLU A 21 5.99 -8.68 -9.73
C GLU A 21 4.90 -7.82 -9.06
N VAL A 22 5.09 -7.41 -7.80
CA VAL A 22 4.17 -6.50 -7.09
C VAL A 22 4.26 -5.11 -7.71
N LEU A 23 5.47 -4.62 -7.97
CA LEU A 23 5.68 -3.35 -8.69
C LEU A 23 5.01 -3.37 -10.07
N SER A 24 5.25 -4.43 -10.85
CA SER A 24 4.68 -4.60 -12.19
C SER A 24 3.15 -4.59 -12.14
N LEU A 25 2.55 -5.26 -11.14
CA LEU A 25 1.11 -5.28 -10.93
C LEU A 25 0.55 -3.90 -10.59
N ILE A 26 1.23 -3.14 -9.72
CA ILE A 26 0.84 -1.78 -9.34
C ILE A 26 0.88 -0.86 -10.57
N GLU A 27 1.95 -0.91 -11.36
CA GLU A 27 2.08 -0.13 -12.59
C GLU A 27 1.00 -0.51 -13.62
N TYR A 28 0.74 -1.81 -13.81
CA TYR A 28 -0.30 -2.30 -14.71
C TYR A 28 -1.71 -1.87 -14.30
N SER A 29 -1.94 -1.68 -13.00
CA SER A 29 -3.20 -1.12 -12.47
C SER A 29 -3.40 0.38 -12.74
N GLY A 30 -2.42 1.02 -13.40
CA GLY A 30 -2.49 2.41 -13.84
C GLY A 30 -1.94 3.43 -12.84
N VAL A 31 -1.24 2.98 -11.78
CA VAL A 31 -0.54 3.87 -10.84
C VAL A 31 0.73 4.40 -11.52
N MET A 32 0.93 5.73 -11.47
CA MET A 32 2.08 6.42 -12.07
C MET A 32 3.07 6.91 -11.01
N GLU A 33 2.55 7.35 -9.86
CA GLU A 33 3.35 7.79 -8.72
C GLU A 33 2.71 7.19 -7.48
N TYR A 34 3.50 6.58 -6.60
CA TYR A 34 3.03 5.99 -5.35
C TYR A 34 3.96 6.40 -4.21
N TYR A 35 3.43 7.10 -3.22
CA TYR A 35 4.13 7.51 -2.02
C TYR A 35 3.41 6.95 -0.79
N ILE A 36 4.20 6.52 0.20
CA ILE A 36 3.70 6.15 1.52
C ILE A 36 4.53 6.91 2.55
N PHE A 37 3.85 7.65 3.43
CA PHE A 37 4.45 8.46 4.49
C PHE A 37 4.07 7.87 5.85
N LEU A 38 5.02 7.83 6.78
CA LEU A 38 4.79 7.45 8.17
C LEU A 38 4.61 8.70 9.03
N ASP A 39 3.55 8.72 9.83
CA ASP A 39 3.46 9.56 11.03
C ASP A 39 3.99 8.74 12.21
N GLU A 40 5.20 9.07 12.67
CA GLU A 40 5.90 8.34 13.74
C GLU A 40 5.19 8.44 15.09
N GLU A 41 4.45 9.52 15.36
CA GLU A 41 3.76 9.69 16.63
C GLU A 41 2.58 8.71 16.75
N THR A 42 1.79 8.59 15.68
CA THR A 42 0.55 7.82 15.70
C THR A 42 0.65 6.46 15.00
N HIS A 43 1.79 6.19 14.35
CA HIS A 43 2.07 5.02 13.50
C HIS A 43 1.11 4.89 12.30
N HIS A 44 0.44 5.98 11.91
CA HIS A 44 -0.38 5.99 10.71
C HIS A 44 0.50 6.06 9.46
N LEU A 45 0.10 5.30 8.46
CA LEU A 45 0.68 5.33 7.13
C LEU A 45 -0.28 6.04 6.18
N PHE A 46 0.16 7.15 5.59
CA PHE A 46 -0.56 7.93 4.59
C PHE A 46 -0.07 7.53 3.20
N ALA A 47 -0.98 7.04 2.37
CA ALA A 47 -0.69 6.59 1.02
C ALA A 47 -1.27 7.57 0.00
N PHE A 48 -0.45 8.02 -0.94
CA PHE A 48 -0.86 8.83 -2.09
C PHE A 48 -0.53 8.11 -3.39
N GLN A 49 -1.52 7.99 -4.28
CA GLN A 49 -1.33 7.43 -5.61
C GLN A 49 -1.84 8.40 -6.67
N LYS A 50 -0.98 8.72 -7.64
CA LYS A 50 -1.41 9.37 -8.88
C LYS A 50 -1.68 8.30 -9.92
N ARG A 51 -2.87 8.30 -10.52
CA ARG A 51 -3.30 7.27 -11.48
C ARG A 51 -3.62 7.88 -12.83
N LYS A 52 -3.45 7.10 -13.90
CA LYS A 52 -3.90 7.49 -15.26
C LYS A 52 -5.42 7.64 -15.28
N ASN A 53 -5.94 8.66 -15.95
CA ASN A 53 -7.37 8.77 -16.23
C ASN A 53 -7.77 7.68 -17.24
N GLY A 54 -8.66 6.77 -16.84
CA GLY A 54 -9.10 5.66 -17.68
C GLY A 54 -9.65 4.50 -16.87
N SER A 55 -10.24 3.51 -17.56
CA SER A 55 -10.72 2.28 -16.93
C SER A 55 -9.57 1.53 -16.26
N ILE A 56 -9.80 1.05 -15.05
CA ILE A 56 -8.91 0.14 -14.33
C ILE A 56 -8.74 -1.12 -15.21
N ALA A 57 -7.55 -1.34 -15.77
CA ALA A 57 -7.30 -2.49 -16.63
C ALA A 57 -7.36 -3.82 -15.85
N HIS A 58 -7.04 -3.78 -14.54
CA HIS A 58 -6.99 -4.93 -13.67
C HIS A 58 -7.15 -4.52 -12.21
N ASN A 59 -7.90 -5.29 -11.42
CA ASN A 59 -8.08 -5.01 -10.01
C ASN A 59 -6.97 -5.69 -9.20
N PRO A 60 -5.96 -4.95 -8.69
CA PRO A 60 -4.86 -5.55 -7.95
C PRO A 60 -5.31 -6.22 -6.65
N THR A 61 -6.46 -5.84 -6.07
CA THR A 61 -6.92 -6.41 -4.78
C THR A 61 -7.34 -7.87 -4.87
N THR A 62 -7.63 -8.36 -6.07
CA THR A 62 -8.02 -9.76 -6.32
C THR A 62 -6.90 -10.59 -6.93
N ASP A 63 -5.72 -9.98 -7.14
CA ASP A 63 -4.59 -10.67 -7.74
C ASP A 63 -3.83 -11.49 -6.69
N PRO A 64 -3.53 -12.79 -6.96
CA PRO A 64 -2.78 -13.63 -6.04
C PRO A 64 -1.40 -13.07 -5.64
N ILE A 65 -0.75 -12.30 -6.51
CA ILE A 65 0.54 -11.66 -6.21
C ILE A 65 0.37 -10.62 -5.11
N MET A 66 -0.68 -9.79 -5.19
CA MET A 66 -0.98 -8.79 -4.18
C MET A 66 -1.43 -9.43 -2.86
N GLN A 67 -2.21 -10.50 -2.91
CA GLN A 67 -2.61 -11.24 -1.71
C GLN A 67 -1.41 -11.83 -0.98
N ARG A 68 -0.45 -12.42 -1.71
CA ARG A 68 0.81 -12.88 -1.12
C ARG A 68 1.64 -11.75 -0.52
N TRP A 69 1.62 -10.57 -1.14
CA TRP A 69 2.28 -9.39 -0.58
C TRP A 69 1.61 -8.94 0.72
N TRP A 70 0.28 -8.98 0.79
CA TRP A 70 -0.46 -8.70 2.03
C TRP A 70 -0.16 -9.70 3.13
N ASP A 71 -0.15 -11.00 2.82
CA ASP A 71 0.25 -12.05 3.76
C ASP A 71 1.67 -11.79 4.30
N HIS A 72 2.58 -11.39 3.41
CA HIS A 72 3.94 -11.05 3.79
C HIS A 72 4.01 -9.82 4.70
N MET A 73 3.06 -8.88 4.64
CA MET A 73 3.06 -7.64 5.42
C MET A 73 2.20 -7.71 6.71
N ALA A 74 1.38 -8.76 6.86
CA ALA A 74 0.35 -8.84 7.91
C ALA A 74 0.90 -8.93 9.35
N ASP A 75 2.11 -9.46 9.51
CA ASP A 75 2.80 -9.50 10.81
C ASP A 75 3.19 -8.11 11.32
N ILE A 76 3.37 -7.11 10.44
CA ILE A 76 3.82 -5.76 10.80
C ILE A 76 2.76 -4.66 10.69
N MET A 77 1.58 -4.94 10.13
CA MET A 77 0.50 -3.94 9.93
C MET A 77 -0.81 -4.32 10.62
N GLU A 78 -1.68 -3.34 10.86
CA GLU A 78 -3.09 -3.60 11.15
C GLU A 78 -3.81 -4.04 9.86
N VAL A 79 -4.41 -5.24 9.89
CA VAL A 79 -5.01 -5.90 8.72
C VAL A 79 -6.44 -6.40 8.99
N ASN A 80 -7.19 -6.59 7.91
CA ASN A 80 -8.47 -7.28 7.88
C ASN A 80 -8.28 -8.82 8.02
N PRO A 81 -9.35 -9.61 8.18
CA PRO A 81 -9.24 -11.08 8.27
C PRO A 81 -8.64 -11.77 7.03
N ASP A 82 -8.63 -11.10 5.87
CA ASP A 82 -8.02 -11.57 4.62
C ASP A 82 -6.58 -11.04 4.44
N ASN A 83 -5.97 -10.53 5.51
CA ASN A 83 -4.65 -9.91 5.55
C ASN A 83 -4.48 -8.62 4.75
N SER A 84 -5.51 -8.15 4.04
CA SER A 84 -5.47 -6.83 3.41
C SER A 84 -5.30 -5.74 4.47
N PRO A 85 -4.50 -4.69 4.22
CA PRO A 85 -4.31 -3.62 5.20
C PRO A 85 -5.62 -2.90 5.48
N VAL A 86 -5.85 -2.50 6.75
CA VAL A 86 -6.98 -1.63 7.07
C VAL A 86 -6.74 -0.26 6.44
N VAL A 87 -7.61 0.14 5.51
CA VAL A 87 -7.51 1.40 4.76
C VAL A 87 -8.73 2.27 5.06
N VAL A 88 -8.46 3.52 5.43
CA VAL A 88 -9.48 4.57 5.54
C VAL A 88 -9.20 5.59 4.41
N PRO A 89 -10.18 5.91 3.56
CA PRO A 89 -9.98 6.88 2.49
C PRO A 89 -9.81 8.30 3.05
N CYS A 90 -8.82 9.02 2.54
CA CYS A 90 -8.66 10.46 2.82
C CYS A 90 -9.47 11.27 1.80
N GLN A 91 -10.20 12.28 2.29
CA GLN A 91 -10.89 13.23 1.43
C GLN A 91 -9.90 14.27 0.90
N GLU A 92 -9.80 14.41 -0.43
CA GLU A 92 -9.05 15.50 -1.05
C GLU A 92 -9.71 16.83 -0.71
N MET A 93 -8.97 17.71 -0.04
CA MET A 93 -9.46 19.05 0.35
C MET A 93 -8.96 20.14 -0.61
N PHE A 94 -7.84 19.92 -1.30
CA PHE A 94 -7.20 20.89 -2.18
C PHE A 94 -6.23 20.22 -3.17
N LYS A 95 -6.13 20.77 -4.39
CA LYS A 95 -5.14 20.44 -5.41
C LYS A 95 -4.83 21.69 -6.24
N LEU A 96 -3.56 21.91 -6.57
CA LEU A 96 -3.10 22.96 -7.50
C LEU A 96 -2.73 22.35 -8.86
#